data_AF-A0A3A9EN49-F1
#
_entry.id   AF-A0A3A9EN49-F1
#
_cell.length_a   1.000
_cell.length_b   1.000
_cell.length_c   1.000
_cell.angle_alpha   90.00
_cell.angle_beta   90.00
_cell.angle_gamma   90.00
#
_symmetry.space_group_name_H-M   'P 1'
#
loop_
_entity.id
_entity.type
_entity.pdbx_description
1 polymer ?
#
loop_
_entity_poly.entity_id
_entity_poly.type
_entity_poly.pdbx_seq_one_letter_code
_entity_poly.pdbx_strand_id
1 'polypeptide(L)'
;MSENNEGTAINLETFPNRELLAHVDAAIQNILVGGQSYKLGSRSLTRADLGLLRQMRNELLAQENAGDGSLLPGTVAAFFEGR
;
A
#
# COMPACT_ATOMS: atom_id res chain seq x y z
N MET A 1 13.73 22.80 -23.31
CA MET A 1 13.03 21.52 -23.53
C MET A 1 12.32 21.20 -22.23
N SER A 2 11.03 21.49 -22.15
CA SER A 2 10.22 21.21 -20.95
C SER A 2 9.98 19.72 -20.88
N GLU A 3 10.64 19.04 -19.96
CA GLU A 3 10.28 17.67 -19.60
C GLU A 3 8.95 17.72 -18.85
N ASN A 4 7.94 17.20 -19.52
CA ASN A 4 6.59 17.08 -19.01
C ASN A 4 6.64 16.17 -17.77
N ASN A 5 6.39 16.78 -16.61
CA ASN A 5 6.10 16.09 -15.37
C ASN A 5 4.70 15.46 -15.48
N GLU A 6 4.59 14.43 -16.32
CA GLU A 6 3.49 13.49 -16.22
C GLU A 6 3.77 12.70 -14.95
N GLY A 7 3.21 13.17 -13.83
CA GLY A 7 3.17 12.38 -12.61
C GLY A 7 2.62 11.02 -12.98
N THR A 8 3.49 10.02 -12.98
CA THR A 8 3.18 8.65 -13.38
C THR A 8 2.03 8.20 -12.51
N ALA A 9 0.81 8.23 -13.07
CA ALA A 9 -0.33 7.60 -12.47
C ALA A 9 0.08 6.13 -12.31
N ILE A 10 0.24 5.71 -11.04
CA ILE A 10 0.69 4.37 -10.70
C ILE A 10 -0.40 3.43 -11.23
N ASN A 11 -0.14 2.80 -12.38
CA ASN A 11 -1.07 1.83 -12.95
C ASN A 11 -1.06 0.60 -12.04
N LEU A 12 -2.10 0.48 -11.21
CA LEU A 12 -2.25 -0.56 -10.19
C LEU A 12 -2.24 -1.98 -10.78
N GLU A 13 -2.54 -2.10 -12.07
CA GLU A 13 -2.63 -3.36 -12.84
C GLU A 13 -1.27 -3.84 -13.38
N THR A 14 -0.22 -3.00 -13.36
CA THR A 14 1.06 -3.30 -14.03
C THR A 14 2.17 -3.73 -13.07
N PHE A 15 2.07 -3.39 -11.78
CA PHE A 15 3.13 -3.64 -10.80
C PHE A 15 2.82 -4.85 -9.91
N PRO A 16 3.80 -5.74 -9.62
CA PRO A 16 3.63 -6.78 -8.62
C PRO A 16 3.37 -6.17 -7.22
N ASN A 17 2.58 -6.85 -6.39
CA ASN A 17 2.15 -6.35 -5.06
C ASN A 17 3.30 -5.79 -4.20
N ARG A 18 4.49 -6.39 -4.29
CA ARG A 18 5.69 -5.94 -3.57
C ARG A 18 6.20 -4.57 -4.03
N GLU A 19 6.16 -4.29 -5.33
CA GLU A 19 6.56 -2.99 -5.88
C GLU A 19 5.52 -1.91 -5.54
N LEU A 20 4.23 -2.24 -5.59
CA LEU A 20 3.17 -1.35 -5.11
C LEU A 20 3.36 -0.97 -3.64
N LEU A 21 3.73 -1.94 -2.79
CA LEU A 21 3.99 -1.68 -1.38
C LEU A 21 5.16 -0.72 -1.18
N ALA A 22 6.25 -0.88 -1.95
CA ALA A 22 7.37 0.06 -1.94
C ALA A 22 6.96 1.49 -2.36
N HIS A 23 6.09 1.63 -3.36
CA HIS A 23 5.55 2.92 -3.76
C HIS A 23 4.67 3.55 -2.69
N VAL A 24 3.82 2.77 -2.01
CA VAL A 24 2.99 3.25 -0.91
C VAL A 24 3.85 3.70 0.28
N ASP A 25 4.89 2.95 0.63
CA ASP A 25 5.82 3.32 1.70
C ASP A 25 6.59 4.61 1.36
N ALA A 26 7.02 4.78 0.11
CA ALA A 26 7.65 6.02 -0.37
C ALA A 26 6.69 7.22 -0.31
N ALA A 27 5.42 7.02 -0.70
CA ALA A 27 4.39 8.06 -0.59
C ALA A 27 4.14 8.47 0.87
N ILE A 28 4.07 7.49 1.80
CA ILE A 28 3.94 7.76 3.24
C ILE A 28 5.13 8.58 3.74
N GLN A 29 6.36 8.22 3.37
CA GLN A 29 7.56 8.95 3.76
C GLN A 29 7.54 10.40 3.26
N ASN A 30 7.18 10.62 2.00
CA ASN A 30 7.07 11.96 1.43
C ASN A 30 6.05 12.84 2.16
N ILE A 31 4.94 12.25 2.62
CA ILE A 31 3.91 12.98 3.38
C ILE A 31 4.36 13.23 4.82
N LEU A 32 5.11 12.31 5.43
CA LEU A 32 5.69 12.54 6.76
C LEU A 32 6.70 13.69 6.73
N VAL A 33 7.49 13.81 5.66
CA VAL A 33 8.46 14.90 5.47
C VAL A 33 7.78 16.22 5.07
N GLY A 34 6.81 16.16 4.15
CA GLY A 34 6.15 17.35 3.57
C GLY A 34 4.89 17.83 4.30
N GLY A 35 4.37 17.05 5.24
CA GLY A 35 3.09 17.27 5.90
C GLY A 35 1.87 16.92 5.05
N GLN A 36 0.76 16.56 5.70
CA GLN A 36 -0.52 16.22 5.04
C GLN A 36 -1.25 17.44 4.46
N SER A 37 -1.03 18.61 5.05
CA SER A 37 -1.68 19.86 4.65
C SER A 37 -0.70 21.02 4.70
N TYR A 38 -0.81 21.94 3.75
CA TYR A 38 -0.06 23.19 3.78
C TYR A 38 -1.01 24.37 3.62
N LYS A 39 -0.63 25.50 4.23
CA LYS A 39 -1.36 26.75 4.08
C LYS A 39 -0.89 27.50 2.85
N LEU A 40 -1.81 27.80 1.94
CA LEU A 40 -1.59 28.69 0.81
C LEU A 40 -2.37 29.98 1.09
N GLY A 41 -1.69 30.98 1.67
CA GLY A 41 -2.34 32.20 2.15
C GLY A 41 -3.37 31.90 3.25
N SER A 42 -4.64 32.25 3.03
CA SER A 42 -5.74 31.97 3.96
C SER A 42 -6.38 30.58 3.78
N ARG A 43 -6.05 29.86 2.71
CA ARG A 43 -6.64 28.55 2.40
C ARG A 43 -5.74 27.42 2.89
N SER A 44 -6.33 26.42 3.54
CA SER A 44 -5.65 25.18 3.89
C SER A 44 -5.91 24.16 2.78
N LEU A 45 -4.87 23.62 2.16
CA LEU A 45 -4.99 22.61 1.12
C LEU A 45 -4.42 21.28 1.63
N THR A 46 -5.20 20.21 1.56
CA THR A 46 -4.74 18.85 1.88
C THR A 46 -4.03 18.29 0.67
N ARG A 47 -2.73 17.99 0.82
CA ARG A 47 -1.88 17.47 -0.25
C ARG A 47 -2.03 15.96 -0.40
N ALA A 48 -2.25 15.24 0.70
CA ALA A 48 -2.43 13.78 0.70
C ALA A 48 -3.07 13.29 2.01
N ASP A 49 -3.76 12.16 1.96
CA ASP A 49 -4.39 11.50 3.11
C ASP A 49 -3.56 10.28 3.57
N LEU A 50 -2.96 10.37 4.76
CA LEU A 50 -2.20 9.25 5.34
C LEU A 50 -3.09 8.07 5.73
N GLY A 51 -4.37 8.30 6.04
CA GLY A 51 -5.31 7.25 6.41
C GLY A 51 -5.52 6.28 5.25
N LEU A 52 -5.77 6.82 4.06
CA LEU A 52 -5.95 6.05 2.84
C LEU A 52 -4.70 5.22 2.49
N LEU A 53 -3.51 5.82 2.55
CA LEU A 53 -2.26 5.10 2.24
C LEU A 53 -1.95 3.97 3.24
N ARG A 54 -2.30 4.16 4.52
CA ARG A 54 -2.16 3.09 5.54
C ARG A 54 -3.13 1.94 5.29
N GLN A 55 -4.35 2.24 4.85
CA GLN A 55 -5.33 1.22 4.48
C GLN A 55 -4.84 0.41 3.27
N MET A 56 -4.38 1.08 2.22
CA MET A 56 -3.81 0.41 1.02
C MET A 56 -2.62 -0.49 1.37
N ARG A 57 -1.72 -0.02 2.25
CA ARG A 57 -0.59 -0.82 2.74
C ARG A 57 -1.05 -2.10 3.45
N ASN A 58 -2.04 -1.98 4.33
CA ASN A 58 -2.57 -3.12 5.07
C ASN A 58 -3.26 -4.14 4.14
N GLU A 59 -4.00 -3.66 3.13
CA GLU A 59 -4.65 -4.53 2.14
C GLU A 59 -3.62 -5.29 1.30
N LEU A 60 -2.56 -4.62 0.84
CA LEU A 60 -1.49 -5.27 0.08
C LEU A 60 -0.74 -6.31 0.91
N LEU A 61 -0.45 -6.03 2.19
CA LEU A 61 0.14 -7.01 3.11
C LEU A 61 -0.80 -8.17 3.40
N ALA A 62 -2.10 -7.92 3.53
CA ALA A 62 -3.10 -8.97 3.72
C ALA A 62 -3.18 -9.88 2.48
N GLN A 63 -3.08 -9.32 1.28
CA GLN A 63 -3.04 -10.09 0.03
C GLN A 63 -1.76 -10.93 -0.09
N GLU A 64 -0.59 -10.40 0.29
CA GLU A 64 0.68 -11.16 0.31
C GLU A 64 0.60 -12.33 1.29
N ASN A 65 0.03 -12.12 2.49
CA ASN A 65 -0.14 -13.17 3.49
C ASN A 65 -1.23 -14.20 3.12
N ALA A 66 -2.31 -13.78 2.46
CA ALA A 66 -3.38 -14.67 2.01
C ALA A 66 -2.97 -15.58 0.85
N GLY A 67 -1.91 -15.22 0.11
CA GLY A 67 -1.33 -16.05 -0.95
C GLY A 67 -0.65 -17.32 -0.44
N ASP A 68 -0.30 -17.39 0.85
CA ASP A 68 0.39 -18.53 1.46
C ASP A 68 -0.60 -19.57 2.00
N GLY A 69 -1.62 -19.96 1.20
CA GLY A 69 -2.42 -21.21 1.25
C GLY A 69 -3.00 -21.72 2.59
N SER A 70 -2.78 -21.03 3.69
CA SER A 70 -2.98 -21.50 5.04
C SER A 70 -4.07 -20.64 5.64
N LEU A 71 -5.30 -21.08 5.43
CA LEU A 71 -6.49 -20.52 6.06
C LEU A 71 -6.36 -20.45 7.59
N LEU A 72 -5.49 -21.27 8.18
CA LEU A 72 -5.21 -21.31 9.60
C LEU A 72 -3.70 -21.50 9.84
N PRO A 73 -2.89 -20.42 9.90
CA PRO A 73 -1.47 -20.54 10.18
C PRO A 73 -1.25 -21.25 11.52
N GLY A 74 -0.46 -22.33 11.50
CA GLY A 74 -0.15 -23.14 12.68
C GLY A 74 -1.13 -24.28 12.98
N THR A 75 -2.11 -24.58 12.11
CA THR A 75 -3.03 -25.71 12.29
C THR A 75 -2.53 -26.95 11.55
N VAL A 76 -2.45 -28.08 12.25
CA VAL A 76 -2.10 -29.39 11.68
C VAL A 76 -3.37 -30.21 11.50
N ALA A 77 -3.65 -30.62 10.26
CA ALA A 77 -4.71 -31.59 9.99
C ALA A 77 -4.19 -33.00 10.30
N ALA A 78 -4.76 -33.67 11.30
CA ALA A 78 -4.47 -35.08 11.56
C ALA A 78 -5.35 -35.96 10.65
N PHE A 79 -4.73 -36.77 9.81
CA PHE A 79 -5.42 -37.78 9.00
C PHE A 79 -5.39 -39.12 9.73
N PHE A 80 -6.56 -39.69 10.00
CA PHE A 80 -6.68 -41.03 10.58
C PHE A 80 -7.19 -41.97 9.50
N GLU A 81 -6.30 -42.81 8.98
CA GLU A 81 -6.69 -43.94 8.14
C GLU A 81 -7.28 -45.03 9.04
N GLY A 82 -8.54 -45.41 8.76
CA GLY A 82 -9.28 -46.40 9.54
C GLY A 82 -8.66 -47.80 9.46
N ARG A 83 -8.78 -48.56 10.55
CA ARG A 83 -8.30 -49.94 10.66
C ARG A 83 -9.17 -50.94 9.91
#